data_AF-A0A662KWU5-F1
#
_entry.id   AF-A0A662KWU5-F1
#
_cell.length_a   1.000
_cell.length_b   1.000
_cell.length_c   1.000
_cell.angle_alpha   90.00
_cell.angle_beta   90.00
_cell.angle_gamma   90.00
#
_symmetry.space_group_name_H-M   'P 1'
#
loop_
_entity.id
_entity.type
_entity.pdbx_description
1 polymer ?
#
loop_
_entity_poly.entity_id
_entity_poly.type
_entity_poly.pdbx_seq_one_letter_code
_entity_poly.pdbx_strand_id
1 'polypeptide(L)'
;MKLSIQQLQEMEKKYAKYWWKKDEEAEYRKISSDPFKLLIFTILSQNTSGINTRRAYAGLSKKFSIDASTLSNAREEEIALAIKPGGLYKIKARRIKQVSKYIMDKYKGNLKKLLSEDKEKNKRRAHEITGSRK
;
A
#
# COMPACT_ATOMS: atom_id res chain seq x y z
N MET A 1 10.27 -7.22 26.86
CA MET A 1 11.41 -6.35 27.18
C MET A 1 11.11 -4.95 26.67
N LYS A 2 11.06 -3.92 27.52
CA LYS A 2 10.89 -2.52 27.09
C LYS A 2 12.27 -1.84 27.13
N LEU A 3 12.63 -1.12 26.08
CA LEU A 3 13.84 -0.29 26.04
C LEU A 3 13.72 0.84 27.06
N SER A 4 14.82 1.18 27.73
CA SER A 4 14.88 2.37 28.58
C SER A 4 14.91 3.64 27.71
N ILE A 5 14.56 4.79 28.31
CA ILE A 5 14.62 6.09 27.62
C ILE A 5 16.04 6.40 27.14
N GLN A 6 17.06 6.09 27.97
CA GLN A 6 18.47 6.26 27.59
C GLN A 6 18.83 5.41 26.37
N GLN A 7 18.40 4.14 26.33
CA GLN A 7 18.65 3.26 25.18
C GLN A 7 17.96 3.78 23.91
N LEU A 8 16.74 4.33 24.02
CA LEU A 8 16.06 4.95 22.89
C LEU A 8 16.79 6.18 22.36
N GLN A 9 17.28 7.06 23.25
CA GLN A 9 18.05 8.24 22.87
C GLN A 9 19.37 7.88 22.17
N GLU A 10 20.07 6.83 22.65
CA GLU A 10 21.26 6.32 21.99
C GLU A 10 20.95 5.74 20.60
N MET A 11 19.85 4.99 20.48
CA MET A 11 19.39 4.45 19.20
C MET A 11 19.01 5.56 18.22
N GLU A 12 18.30 6.60 18.67
CA GLU A 12 17.98 7.77 17.86
C GLU A 12 19.25 8.42 17.32
N LYS A 13 20.22 8.73 18.20
CA LYS A 13 21.47 9.37 17.80
C LYS A 13 22.24 8.55 16.75
N LYS A 14 22.23 7.21 16.87
CA LYS A 14 23.00 6.32 15.99
C LYS A 14 22.27 5.96 14.68
N TYR A 15 20.96 5.76 14.73
CA TYR A 15 20.19 5.13 13.65
C TYR A 15 19.08 6.00 13.05
N ALA A 16 18.81 7.20 13.58
CA ALA A 16 17.75 8.07 13.04
C ALA A 16 17.89 8.35 11.53
N LYS A 17 19.11 8.32 10.99
CA LYS A 17 19.36 8.47 9.54
C LYS A 17 18.73 7.36 8.67
N TYR A 18 18.41 6.20 9.23
CA TYR A 18 17.73 5.09 8.56
C TYR A 18 16.22 5.07 8.82
N TRP A 19 15.75 5.90 9.73
CA TRP A 19 14.33 6.02 9.99
C TRP A 19 13.66 6.74 8.83
N TRP A 20 12.37 6.54 8.72
CA TRP A 20 11.58 7.30 7.77
C TRP A 20 11.64 8.77 8.16
N LYS A 21 11.82 9.62 7.15
CA LYS A 21 11.71 11.04 7.35
C LYS A 21 10.26 11.38 7.72
N LYS A 22 10.06 12.46 8.47
CA LYS A 22 8.71 12.84 8.95
C LYS A 22 7.71 13.07 7.81
N ASP A 23 8.16 13.63 6.70
CA ASP A 23 7.38 13.80 5.47
C ASP A 23 7.03 12.46 4.82
N GLU A 24 7.98 11.54 4.74
CA GLU A 24 7.77 10.18 4.24
C GLU A 24 6.76 9.39 5.08
N GLU A 25 6.81 9.55 6.40
CA GLU A 25 5.84 8.94 7.31
C GLU A 25 4.44 9.54 7.15
N ALA A 26 4.33 10.86 7.08
CA ALA A 26 3.05 11.55 6.87
C ALA A 26 2.40 11.16 5.54
N GLU A 27 3.19 11.09 4.46
CA GLU A 27 2.73 10.63 3.14
C GLU A 27 2.17 9.20 3.24
N TYR A 28 2.92 8.29 3.85
CA TYR A 28 2.48 6.90 3.97
C TYR A 28 1.24 6.75 4.84
N ARG A 29 1.12 7.50 5.95
CA ARG A 29 -0.10 7.51 6.77
C ARG A 29 -1.32 7.88 5.94
N LYS A 30 -1.20 8.93 5.10
CA LYS A 30 -2.25 9.36 4.16
C LYS A 30 -2.58 8.29 3.09
N ILE A 31 -1.58 7.56 2.61
CA ILE A 31 -1.79 6.45 1.65
C ILE A 31 -2.50 5.29 2.35
N SER A 32 -2.04 4.90 3.55
CA SER A 32 -2.52 3.75 4.32
C SER A 32 -3.95 3.90 4.86
N SER A 33 -4.45 5.14 5.00
CA SER A 33 -5.82 5.39 5.42
C SER A 33 -6.87 5.00 4.36
N ASP A 34 -6.44 4.82 3.11
CA ASP A 34 -7.27 4.38 2.00
C ASP A 34 -6.81 2.99 1.54
N PRO A 35 -7.65 1.95 1.71
CA PRO A 35 -7.28 0.59 1.32
C PRO A 35 -6.85 0.41 -0.13
N PHE A 36 -7.47 1.14 -1.06
CA PHE A 36 -7.16 1.01 -2.47
C PHE A 36 -5.80 1.65 -2.76
N LYS A 37 -5.54 2.85 -2.22
CA LYS A 37 -4.22 3.49 -2.33
C LYS A 37 -3.13 2.63 -1.71
N LEU A 38 -3.40 2.02 -0.57
CA LEU A 38 -2.47 1.09 0.09
C LEU A 38 -2.18 -0.14 -0.78
N LEU A 39 -3.20 -0.71 -1.42
CA LEU A 39 -3.04 -1.83 -2.36
C LEU A 39 -2.16 -1.45 -3.55
N ILE A 40 -2.39 -0.29 -4.16
CA ILE A 40 -1.54 0.22 -5.25
C ILE A 40 -0.10 0.42 -4.77
N PHE A 41 0.08 1.05 -3.62
CA PHE A 41 1.41 1.23 -3.03
C PHE A 41 2.13 -0.11 -2.77
N THR A 42 1.38 -1.13 -2.33
CA THR A 42 1.88 -2.49 -2.11
C THR A 42 2.29 -3.18 -3.40
N ILE A 43 1.55 -3.01 -4.49
CA ILE A 43 1.96 -3.53 -5.81
C ILE A 43 3.24 -2.84 -6.28
N LEU A 44 3.34 -1.53 -6.07
CA LEU A 44 4.53 -0.76 -6.46
C LEU A 44 5.77 -1.16 -5.66
N SER A 45 5.63 -1.51 -4.38
CA SER A 45 6.76 -1.86 -3.49
C SER A 45 7.39 -3.22 -3.75
N GLN A 46 6.71 -4.11 -4.49
CA GLN A 46 7.25 -5.43 -4.83
C GLN A 46 8.51 -5.32 -5.69
N ASN A 47 9.60 -5.99 -5.27
CA ASN A 47 10.89 -6.00 -5.97
C ASN A 47 11.41 -4.58 -6.30
N THR A 48 11.27 -3.63 -5.37
CA THR A 48 11.77 -2.27 -5.53
C THR A 48 12.17 -1.65 -4.19
N SER A 49 12.94 -0.56 -4.23
CA SER A 49 13.32 0.19 -3.02
C SER A 49 12.18 1.09 -2.54
N GLY A 50 12.18 1.47 -1.25
CA GLY A 50 11.21 2.44 -0.72
C GLY A 50 11.22 3.78 -1.47
N ILE A 51 12.42 4.27 -1.83
CA ILE A 51 12.59 5.48 -2.63
C ILE A 51 11.92 5.34 -4.01
N ASN A 52 12.12 4.21 -4.70
CA ASN A 52 11.53 3.97 -6.01
C ASN A 52 10.02 3.73 -5.92
N THR A 53 9.54 3.11 -4.83
CA THR A 53 8.10 2.96 -4.55
C THR A 53 7.43 4.32 -4.46
N ARG A 54 7.97 5.24 -3.65
CA ARG A 54 7.44 6.60 -3.49
C ARG A 54 7.49 7.38 -4.78
N ARG A 55 8.61 7.32 -5.52
CA ARG A 55 8.73 7.97 -6.83
C ARG A 55 7.71 7.45 -7.84
N ALA A 56 7.49 6.13 -7.89
CA ALA A 56 6.49 5.53 -8.75
C ALA A 56 5.06 5.92 -8.34
N TYR A 57 4.76 5.92 -7.04
CA TYR A 57 3.46 6.33 -6.52
C TYR A 57 3.18 7.81 -6.82
N ALA A 58 4.17 8.69 -6.59
CA ALA A 58 4.08 10.11 -6.93
C ALA A 58 3.92 10.35 -8.43
N GLY A 59 4.61 9.58 -9.28
CA GLY A 59 4.43 9.64 -10.74
C GLY A 59 3.03 9.23 -11.16
N LEU A 60 2.48 8.17 -10.55
CA LEU A 60 1.12 7.72 -10.80
C LEU A 60 0.08 8.74 -10.34
N SER A 61 0.21 9.26 -9.12
CA SER A 61 -0.76 10.20 -8.52
C SER A 61 -0.75 11.58 -9.17
N LYS A 62 0.34 11.97 -9.83
CA LYS A 62 0.40 13.17 -10.67
C LYS A 62 -0.42 13.04 -11.95
N LYS A 63 -0.52 11.82 -12.51
CA LYS A 63 -1.20 11.58 -13.79
C LYS A 63 -2.64 11.10 -13.61
N PHE A 64 -2.93 10.40 -12.50
CA PHE A 64 -4.21 9.75 -12.28
C PHE A 64 -4.72 9.96 -10.85
N SER A 65 -6.04 10.08 -10.71
CA SER A 65 -6.71 9.78 -9.46
C SER A 65 -6.46 8.31 -9.11
N ILE A 66 -6.00 8.05 -7.88
CA ILE A 66 -5.70 6.69 -7.40
C ILE A 66 -6.98 6.07 -6.87
N ASP A 67 -7.86 5.67 -7.78
CA ASP A 67 -9.10 4.95 -7.53
C ASP A 67 -9.32 3.85 -8.58
N ALA A 68 -10.17 2.89 -8.24
CA ALA A 68 -10.36 1.70 -9.07
C ALA A 68 -10.97 2.02 -10.44
N SER A 69 -11.84 3.04 -10.54
CA SER A 69 -12.50 3.42 -11.79
C SER A 69 -11.51 4.03 -12.76
N THR A 70 -10.71 4.99 -12.28
CA THR A 70 -9.69 5.67 -13.08
C THR A 70 -8.65 4.65 -13.59
N LEU A 71 -8.10 3.83 -12.69
CA LEU A 71 -7.03 2.90 -13.05
C LEU A 71 -7.49 1.68 -13.86
N SER A 72 -8.78 1.29 -13.78
CA SER A 72 -9.32 0.23 -14.66
C SER A 72 -9.46 0.70 -16.10
N ASN A 73 -9.75 1.99 -16.31
CA ASN A 73 -10.00 2.57 -17.64
C ASN A 73 -8.74 3.15 -18.28
N ALA A 74 -7.73 3.52 -17.49
CA ALA A 74 -6.46 4.03 -18.01
C ALA A 74 -5.76 3.04 -18.96
N ARG A 75 -5.05 3.56 -19.97
CA ARG A 75 -4.21 2.73 -20.84
C ARG A 75 -3.04 2.16 -20.05
N GLU A 76 -2.72 0.90 -20.29
CA GLU A 76 -1.70 0.19 -19.52
C GLU A 76 -0.32 0.86 -19.71
N GLU A 77 -0.02 1.31 -20.93
CA GLU A 77 1.21 1.99 -21.31
C GLU A 77 1.38 3.30 -20.53
N GLU A 78 0.29 4.00 -20.26
CA GLU A 78 0.33 5.27 -19.53
C GLU A 78 0.58 5.07 -18.04
N ILE A 79 -0.01 4.03 -17.45
CA ILE A 79 0.32 3.60 -16.08
C ILE A 79 1.80 3.20 -16.04
N ALA A 80 2.26 2.40 -17.01
CA ALA A 80 3.62 1.90 -17.09
C ALA A 80 4.66 3.03 -17.16
N LEU A 81 4.39 4.07 -17.95
CA LEU A 81 5.24 5.27 -18.04
C LEU A 81 5.25 6.04 -16.71
N ALA A 82 4.10 6.22 -16.07
CA ALA A 82 3.98 6.95 -14.81
C ALA A 82 4.74 6.28 -13.65
N ILE A 83 4.86 4.94 -13.67
CA ILE A 83 5.50 4.15 -12.61
C ILE A 83 6.89 3.63 -12.97
N LYS A 84 7.48 4.10 -14.08
CA LYS A 84 8.80 3.66 -14.58
C LYS A 84 9.90 3.58 -13.50
N PRO A 85 10.01 4.53 -12.53
CA PRO A 85 11.02 4.44 -11.46
C PRO A 85 10.89 3.20 -10.58
N GLY A 86 9.71 2.59 -10.49
CA GLY A 86 9.42 1.45 -9.62
C GLY A 86 10.00 0.11 -10.08
N GLY A 87 10.56 0.02 -11.29
CA GLY A 87 11.04 -1.23 -11.87
C GLY A 87 9.90 -2.22 -12.20
N LEU A 88 10.15 -3.16 -13.12
CA LEU A 88 9.13 -4.10 -13.64
C LEU A 88 7.81 -3.40 -14.04
N TYR A 89 7.91 -2.15 -14.52
CA TYR A 89 6.80 -1.22 -14.62
C TYR A 89 5.70 -1.68 -15.58
N LYS A 90 6.04 -2.43 -16.64
CA LYS A 90 5.03 -3.05 -17.54
C LYS A 90 4.19 -4.11 -16.81
N ILE A 91 4.84 -5.02 -16.07
CA ILE A 91 4.16 -6.06 -15.29
C ILE A 91 3.30 -5.44 -14.19
N LYS A 92 3.84 -4.45 -13.47
CA LYS A 92 3.12 -3.74 -12.42
C LYS A 92 1.92 -2.96 -12.98
N ALA A 93 2.06 -2.31 -14.13
CA ALA A 93 0.97 -1.58 -14.77
C ALA A 93 -0.19 -2.50 -15.16
N ARG A 94 0.12 -3.63 -15.80
CA ARG A 94 -0.87 -4.68 -16.09
C ARG A 94 -1.60 -5.13 -14.84
N ARG A 95 -0.85 -5.42 -13.77
CA ARG A 95 -1.40 -5.88 -12.49
C ARG A 95 -2.28 -4.83 -11.82
N ILE A 96 -1.86 -3.56 -11.82
CA ILE A 96 -2.65 -2.43 -11.33
C ILE A 96 -3.99 -2.36 -12.07
N LYS A 97 -3.97 -2.39 -13.41
CA LYS A 97 -5.19 -2.33 -14.22
C LYS A 97 -6.11 -3.52 -13.96
N GLN A 98 -5.58 -4.74 -13.91
CA GLN A 98 -6.34 -5.96 -13.64
C GLN A 98 -7.01 -5.94 -12.27
N VAL A 99 -6.26 -5.58 -11.22
CA VAL A 99 -6.79 -5.49 -9.85
C VAL A 99 -7.84 -4.38 -9.75
N SER A 100 -7.61 -3.24 -10.41
CA SER A 100 -8.57 -2.14 -10.45
C SER A 100 -9.88 -2.56 -11.12
N LYS A 101 -9.80 -3.26 -12.27
CA LYS A 101 -10.97 -3.83 -12.97
C LYS A 101 -11.72 -4.82 -12.08
N TYR A 102 -11.01 -5.76 -11.44
CA TYR A 102 -11.61 -6.72 -10.53
C TYR A 102 -12.38 -6.05 -9.39
N ILE A 103 -11.79 -5.01 -8.78
CA ILE A 103 -12.42 -4.26 -7.68
C ILE A 103 -13.64 -3.47 -8.17
N MET A 104 -13.58 -2.89 -9.37
CA MET A 104 -14.73 -2.23 -9.97
C MET A 104 -15.87 -3.22 -10.27
N ASP A 105 -15.56 -4.36 -10.87
CA ASP A 105 -16.57 -5.33 -11.30
C ASP A 105 -17.26 -5.99 -10.09
N LYS A 106 -16.49 -6.42 -9.08
CA LYS A 106 -16.99 -7.18 -7.93
C LYS A 106 -17.45 -6.31 -6.76
N TYR A 107 -16.81 -5.17 -6.54
CA TYR A 107 -17.03 -4.35 -5.34
C TYR A 107 -17.46 -2.92 -5.66
N LYS A 108 -17.74 -2.60 -6.94
CA LYS A 108 -18.11 -1.26 -7.41
C LYS A 108 -17.12 -0.18 -6.94
N GLY A 109 -15.84 -0.54 -6.93
CA GLY A 109 -14.75 0.34 -6.50
C GLY A 109 -14.55 0.44 -4.99
N ASN A 110 -15.41 -0.18 -4.18
CA ASN A 110 -15.35 -0.08 -2.72
C ASN A 110 -14.61 -1.27 -2.08
N LEU A 111 -13.28 -1.15 -1.99
CA LEU A 111 -12.44 -2.17 -1.37
C LEU A 111 -12.69 -2.36 0.15
N LYS A 112 -13.34 -1.41 0.83
CA LYS A 112 -13.69 -1.58 2.25
C LYS A 112 -14.66 -2.74 2.45
N LYS A 113 -15.55 -3.00 1.49
CA LYS A 113 -16.51 -4.13 1.54
C LYS A 113 -15.78 -5.48 1.58
N LEU A 114 -14.80 -5.67 0.70
CA LEU A 114 -13.96 -6.86 0.69
C LEU A 114 -13.24 -7.03 2.05
N LEU A 115 -12.64 -5.96 2.56
CA LEU A 115 -11.92 -6.02 3.84
C LEU A 115 -12.84 -6.25 5.04
N SER A 116 -14.09 -5.79 5.01
CA SER A 116 -15.06 -6.11 6.08
C SER A 116 -15.48 -7.57 6.07
N GLU A 117 -15.72 -8.14 4.89
CA GLU A 117 -16.04 -9.58 4.74
C GLU A 117 -14.89 -10.45 5.25
N ASP A 118 -13.66 -10.11 4.89
CA ASP A 118 -12.47 -10.81 5.37
C ASP A 118 -12.20 -10.57 6.85
N LYS A 119 -12.44 -9.37 7.40
CA LYS A 119 -12.28 -9.13 8.85
C LYS A 119 -13.21 -10.00 9.67
N GLU A 120 -14.46 -10.16 9.27
CA GLU A 120 -15.39 -11.06 9.98
C GLU A 120 -14.95 -12.52 9.88
N LYS A 121 -14.48 -12.95 8.70
CA LYS A 121 -13.93 -14.29 8.50
C LYS A 121 -12.65 -14.54 9.31
N ASN A 122 -11.77 -13.52 9.39
CA ASN A 122 -10.51 -13.57 10.12
C ASN A 122 -10.70 -13.41 11.62
N LYS A 123 -11.68 -12.63 12.10
CA LYS A 123 -12.08 -12.57 13.51
C LYS A 123 -12.60 -13.93 13.98
N ARG A 124 -13.46 -14.59 13.19
CA ARG A 124 -13.98 -15.94 13.49
C ARG A 124 -12.84 -16.95 13.58
N ARG A 125 -11.95 -16.97 12.59
CA ARG A 125 -10.74 -17.82 12.59
C ARG A 125 -9.79 -17.49 13.74
N ALA A 126 -9.57 -16.21 14.06
CA ALA A 126 -8.76 -15.82 15.20
C ALA A 126 -9.38 -16.31 16.52
N HIS A 127 -10.69 -16.19 16.68
CA HIS A 127 -11.43 -16.74 17.83
C HIS A 127 -11.27 -18.26 17.96
N GLU A 128 -11.40 -19.00 16.85
CA GLU A 128 -11.20 -20.45 16.79
C GLU A 128 -9.75 -20.85 17.16
N ILE A 129 -8.76 -20.07 16.72
CA ILE A 129 -7.33 -20.32 16.99
C ILE A 129 -6.94 -19.90 18.42
N THR A 130 -7.55 -18.86 18.99
CA THR A 130 -7.21 -18.37 20.34
C THR A 130 -7.93 -19.09 21.47
N GLY A 131 -8.82 -20.05 21.19
CA GLY A 131 -9.32 -21.00 22.18
C GLY A 131 -9.64 -20.40 23.55
N SER A 132 -10.35 -19.28 23.61
CA SER A 132 -10.91 -18.83 24.89
C SER A 132 -12.10 -19.71 25.21
N ARG A 133 -11.79 -20.89 25.77
CA ARG A 133 -12.73 -21.60 26.64
C ARG A 133 -13.04 -20.65 27.80
N LYS A 134 -14.26 -20.16 27.84
CA LYS A 134 -15.00 -20.15 29.10
C LYS A 134 -16.16 -21.10 28.93
#